data_AF-A0A345YP06-F1
#
_entry.id   AF-A0A345YP06-F1
#
_cell.length_a   1.000
_cell.length_b   1.000
_cell.length_c   1.000
_cell.angle_alpha   90.00
_cell.angle_beta   90.00
_cell.angle_gamma   90.00
#
_symmetry.space_group_name_H-M   'P 1'
#
loop_
_entity.id
_entity.type
_entity.pdbx_description
1 polymer ?
#
loop_
_entity_poly.entity_id
_entity_poly.type
_entity_poly.pdbx_seq_one_letter_code
_entity_poly.pdbx_strand_id
1 'polypeptide(L)'
;MTVSPTIWILTIVLIVGLLAFDYIFHVRKAHIPTIREAAIWSAIYVGVALLFGVGVFVLGDSTMGTEYFAGYVTEKALSVDNLFVFLVIMSAFSVPREDQQKVLLFGITFAIIARTGMILAGAAAIEAFAWAFYIFGAILLYTAAKMLLEEFKDEEKEQGDALFVRLVKKVLPATDEFDGDRLFTIENGKRVLTPMLLVMIAIGGTDLLFALDSVPAIFGLTQNTYIVFTATVFSLLGLRQLYFLIDGLLDRLVYLSYGLSLILAFIGVKLVIHALHENDLGFINGGEPVHAIPEITTSLSLTVIIGVLTITVLASLMSPKGRAQAAVNDAHREAQAYLEMTYAEFERKRDAMYDRMIAHEKIIDGLPERFQGMVVAEKNVRELLADAHLVHDRRTEFNERGERSDEQPDGLVVTRPDGTVATDPSGTVITVAREKELREAKEAKRREREQARAEHAAARD
;
A
#
# COMPACT_ATOMS: atom_id res chain seq x y z
N MET A 1 26.34 -16.29 26.13
CA MET A 1 27.55 -16.71 25.38
C MET A 1 27.72 -15.76 24.21
N THR A 2 28.93 -15.27 23.93
CA THR A 2 29.17 -14.32 22.83
C THR A 2 29.36 -15.10 21.52
N VAL A 3 28.51 -14.83 20.53
CA VAL A 3 28.59 -15.44 19.20
C VAL A 3 29.87 -14.96 18.50
N SER A 4 30.60 -15.87 17.85
CA SER A 4 31.87 -15.55 17.17
C SER A 4 31.70 -14.41 16.15
N PRO A 5 32.65 -13.47 16.06
CA PRO A 5 32.64 -12.42 15.03
C PRO A 5 32.55 -12.98 13.60
N THR A 6 33.09 -14.17 13.34
CA THR A 6 32.99 -14.82 12.02
C THR A 6 31.55 -15.19 11.66
N ILE A 7 30.77 -15.69 12.62
CA ILE A 7 29.35 -16.02 12.42
C ILE A 7 28.55 -14.75 12.17
N TRP A 8 28.84 -13.67 12.90
CA TRP A 8 28.26 -12.36 12.66
C TRP A 8 28.51 -11.87 11.23
N ILE A 9 29.78 -11.88 10.78
CA ILE A 9 30.15 -11.45 9.43
C ILE A 9 29.42 -12.30 8.37
N LEU A 10 29.43 -13.62 8.50
CA LEU A 10 28.74 -14.52 7.56
C LEU A 10 27.22 -14.25 7.53
N THR A 11 26.62 -14.00 8.69
CA THR A 11 25.18 -13.71 8.81
C THR A 11 24.84 -12.36 8.17
N ILE A 12 25.64 -11.32 8.41
CA ILE A 12 25.45 -10.01 7.79
C ILE A 12 25.62 -10.10 6.27
N VAL A 13 26.63 -10.82 5.78
CA VAL A 13 26.82 -11.03 4.34
C VAL A 13 25.62 -11.75 3.72
N LEU A 14 25.08 -12.78 4.40
CA LEU A 14 23.86 -13.45 3.97
C LEU A 14 22.68 -12.49 3.91
N ILE A 15 22.43 -11.72 4.97
CA ILE A 15 21.34 -10.74 5.04
C ILE A 15 21.46 -9.69 3.93
N VAL A 16 22.64 -9.09 3.78
CA VAL A 16 22.89 -8.08 2.73
C VAL A 16 22.72 -8.70 1.35
N GLY A 17 23.14 -9.95 1.15
CA GLY A 17 22.90 -10.69 -0.08
C GLY A 17 21.42 -10.91 -0.37
N LEU A 18 20.62 -11.28 0.64
CA LEU A 18 19.17 -11.44 0.52
C LEU A 18 18.46 -10.12 0.24
N LEU A 19 18.85 -9.03 0.89
CA LEU A 19 18.31 -7.68 0.64
C LEU A 19 18.69 -7.16 -0.76
N ALA A 20 19.93 -7.37 -1.18
CA ALA A 20 20.39 -7.03 -2.52
C ALA A 20 19.64 -7.84 -3.58
N PHE A 21 19.36 -9.12 -3.32
CA PHE A 21 18.54 -9.96 -4.18
C PHE A 21 17.11 -9.39 -4.29
N ASP A 22 16.46 -9.08 -3.16
CA ASP A 22 15.11 -8.50 -3.11
C ASP A 22 15.04 -7.16 -3.88
N TYR A 23 16.09 -6.34 -3.78
CA TYR A 23 16.23 -5.09 -4.53
C TYR A 23 16.37 -5.32 -6.04
N ILE A 24 17.36 -6.12 -6.45
CA ILE A 24 17.74 -6.27 -7.86
C ILE A 24 16.65 -6.97 -8.68
N PHE A 25 16.06 -8.03 -8.14
CA PHE A 25 15.14 -8.87 -8.90
C PHE A 25 13.71 -8.33 -8.93
N HIS A 26 13.30 -7.62 -7.89
CA HIS A 26 11.90 -7.22 -7.76
C HIS A 26 11.65 -5.72 -7.75
N VAL A 27 12.66 -4.87 -7.54
CA VAL A 27 12.47 -3.39 -7.56
C VAL A 27 12.98 -2.77 -8.86
N ARG A 28 13.96 -3.39 -9.52
CA ARG A 28 14.52 -2.86 -10.77
C ARG A 28 13.50 -2.78 -11.92
N LYS A 29 12.42 -3.56 -11.87
CA LYS A 29 11.27 -3.44 -12.78
C LYS A 29 10.03 -3.27 -11.92
N ALA A 30 9.44 -2.08 -11.94
CA ALA A 30 8.15 -1.84 -11.31
C ALA A 30 7.11 -2.73 -11.99
N HIS A 31 6.55 -3.67 -11.24
CA HIS A 31 5.55 -4.64 -11.70
C HIS A 31 4.67 -4.97 -10.50
N ILE A 32 3.35 -4.93 -10.67
CA ILE A 32 2.40 -5.24 -9.59
C ILE A 32 2.36 -6.77 -9.40
N PRO A 33 2.87 -7.33 -8.28
CA PRO A 33 2.97 -8.77 -8.11
C PRO A 33 1.58 -9.40 -8.06
N THR A 34 1.43 -10.52 -8.75
CA THR A 34 0.18 -11.29 -8.62
C THR A 34 0.09 -11.92 -7.22
N ILE A 35 -1.12 -12.16 -6.70
CA ILE A 35 -1.34 -12.83 -5.40
C ILE A 35 -0.55 -14.15 -5.32
N ARG A 36 -0.52 -14.94 -6.40
CA ARG A 36 0.22 -16.20 -6.48
C ARG A 36 1.73 -15.97 -6.34
N GLU A 37 2.27 -15.00 -7.06
CA GLU A 37 3.68 -14.65 -7.00
C GLU A 37 4.06 -14.14 -5.58
N ALA A 38 3.26 -13.26 -5.02
CA ALA A 38 3.42 -12.75 -3.66
C ALA A 38 3.40 -13.88 -2.62
N ALA A 39 2.48 -14.84 -2.74
CA ALA A 39 2.39 -16.00 -1.86
C ALA A 39 3.62 -16.92 -1.97
N ILE A 40 4.09 -17.20 -3.18
CA ILE A 40 5.28 -18.04 -3.42
C ILE A 40 6.51 -17.38 -2.81
N TRP A 41 6.75 -16.10 -3.09
CA TRP A 41 7.90 -15.39 -2.55
C TRP A 41 7.82 -15.23 -1.03
N SER A 42 6.63 -14.96 -0.48
CA SER A 42 6.42 -14.95 0.97
C SER A 42 6.79 -16.31 1.60
N ALA A 43 6.34 -17.42 1.00
CA ALA A 43 6.69 -18.77 1.45
C ALA A 43 8.20 -19.05 1.34
N ILE A 44 8.87 -18.56 0.30
CA ILE A 44 10.32 -18.68 0.16
C ILE A 44 11.03 -17.93 1.29
N TYR A 45 10.70 -16.67 1.56
CA TYR A 45 11.34 -15.90 2.63
C TYR A 45 11.09 -16.47 4.02
N VAL A 46 9.87 -16.95 4.29
CA VAL A 46 9.56 -17.70 5.50
C VAL A 46 10.40 -18.98 5.56
N GLY A 47 10.52 -19.72 4.47
CA GLY A 47 11.36 -20.90 4.36
C GLY A 47 12.84 -20.63 4.66
N VAL A 48 13.39 -19.53 4.14
CA VAL A 48 14.78 -19.11 4.42
C VAL A 48 14.96 -18.80 5.92
N ALA A 49 14.01 -18.09 6.54
CA ALA A 49 14.06 -17.81 7.97
C ALA A 49 13.97 -19.10 8.82
N LEU A 50 13.09 -20.03 8.46
CA LEU A 50 12.97 -21.32 9.13
C LEU A 50 14.25 -22.16 8.99
N LEU A 51 14.84 -22.20 7.79
CA LEU A 51 16.11 -22.89 7.53
C LEU A 51 17.26 -22.27 8.34
N PHE A 52 17.31 -20.94 8.43
CA PHE A 52 18.26 -20.26 9.29
C PHE A 52 18.07 -20.65 10.76
N GLY A 53 16.83 -20.69 11.26
CA GLY A 53 16.51 -21.15 12.61
C GLY A 53 16.92 -22.59 12.89
N VAL A 54 16.74 -23.49 11.94
CA VAL A 54 17.27 -24.87 12.03
C VAL A 54 18.80 -24.84 12.08
N GLY A 55 19.45 -23.99 11.29
CA GLY A 55 20.89 -23.77 11.36
C GLY A 55 21.35 -23.31 12.74
N VAL A 56 20.64 -22.37 13.37
CA VAL A 56 20.90 -21.92 14.74
C VAL A 56 20.70 -23.07 15.73
N PHE A 57 19.66 -23.88 15.55
CA PHE A 57 19.35 -25.02 16.42
C PHE A 57 20.44 -26.12 16.37
N VAL A 58 21.01 -26.37 15.18
CA VAL A 58 22.02 -27.43 14.96
C VAL A 58 23.44 -26.95 15.28
N LEU A 59 23.80 -25.72 14.90
CA LEU A 59 25.16 -25.19 15.07
C LEU A 59 25.36 -24.48 16.41
N GLY A 60 24.28 -23.98 17.01
CA GLY A 60 24.27 -23.43 18.36
C GLY A 60 23.87 -24.49 19.38
N ASP A 61 22.93 -24.14 20.26
CA ASP A 61 22.31 -25.07 21.21
C ASP A 61 20.78 -25.02 21.09
N SER A 62 20.12 -26.00 21.73
CA SER A 62 18.66 -26.10 21.71
C SER A 62 17.97 -24.86 22.30
N THR A 63 18.63 -24.15 23.21
CA THR A 63 18.10 -22.94 23.83
C THR A 63 18.09 -21.79 22.83
N MET A 64 19.22 -21.51 22.18
CA MET A 64 19.36 -20.48 21.14
C MET A 64 18.42 -20.73 19.96
N GLY A 65 18.25 -21.99 19.55
CA GLY A 65 17.29 -22.33 18.49
C GLY A 65 15.84 -22.06 18.91
N THR A 66 15.47 -22.40 20.14
CA THR A 66 14.12 -22.13 20.68
C THR A 66 13.87 -20.63 20.82
N GLU A 67 14.84 -19.89 21.36
CA GLU A 67 14.81 -18.43 21.46
C GLU A 67 14.69 -17.76 20.09
N TYR A 68 15.41 -18.27 19.07
CA TYR A 68 15.27 -17.78 17.70
C TYR A 68 13.87 -17.98 17.16
N PHE A 69 13.29 -19.17 17.27
CA PHE A 69 11.94 -19.42 16.74
C PHE A 69 10.88 -18.60 17.51
N ALA A 70 11.00 -18.52 18.83
CA ALA A 70 10.11 -17.70 19.66
C ALA A 70 10.21 -16.21 19.29
N GLY A 71 11.44 -15.69 19.18
CA GLY A 71 11.71 -14.33 18.74
C GLY A 71 11.22 -14.07 17.31
N TYR A 72 11.52 -14.97 16.37
CA TYR A 72 11.11 -14.84 14.96
C TYR A 72 9.60 -14.81 14.82
N VAL A 73 8.86 -15.70 15.47
CA VAL A 73 7.38 -15.71 15.40
C VAL A 73 6.81 -14.45 16.03
N THR A 74 7.36 -14.01 17.16
CA THR A 74 6.93 -12.80 17.87
C THR A 74 7.16 -11.55 16.99
N GLU A 75 8.37 -11.38 16.48
CA GLU A 75 8.73 -10.29 15.58
C GLU A 75 7.95 -10.37 14.27
N LYS A 76 7.71 -11.57 13.72
CA LYS A 76 6.94 -11.73 12.49
C LYS A 76 5.51 -11.29 12.71
N ALA A 77 4.87 -11.73 13.78
CA ALA A 77 3.51 -11.34 14.11
C ALA A 77 3.39 -9.81 14.32
N LEU A 78 4.32 -9.22 15.07
CA LEU A 78 4.41 -7.76 15.25
C LEU A 78 4.65 -7.03 13.91
N SER A 79 5.48 -7.57 13.03
CA SER A 79 5.73 -6.96 11.71
C SER A 79 4.53 -7.05 10.76
N VAL A 80 3.68 -8.08 10.89
CA VAL A 80 2.42 -8.17 10.14
C VAL A 80 1.45 -7.09 10.61
N ASP A 81 1.41 -6.80 11.91
CA ASP A 81 0.62 -5.69 12.46
C ASP A 81 1.03 -4.36 11.80
N ASN A 82 2.34 -4.12 11.68
CA ASN A 82 2.89 -2.90 11.05
C ASN A 82 2.43 -2.70 9.60
N LEU A 83 2.17 -3.78 8.85
CA LEU A 83 1.68 -3.70 7.47
C LEU A 83 0.31 -3.02 7.36
N PHE A 84 -0.54 -3.12 8.38
CA PHE A 84 -1.85 -2.47 8.33
C PHE A 84 -1.72 -0.96 8.40
N VAL A 85 -0.81 -0.45 9.23
CA VAL A 85 -0.56 0.99 9.28
C VAL A 85 0.12 1.46 7.99
N PHE A 86 0.97 0.63 7.37
CA PHE A 86 1.53 0.96 6.05
C PHE A 86 0.45 1.07 4.97
N LEU A 87 -0.51 0.13 4.94
CA LEU A 87 -1.67 0.17 4.05
C LEU A 87 -2.50 1.44 4.25
N VAL A 88 -2.77 1.79 5.50
CA VAL A 88 -3.50 3.02 5.84
C VAL A 88 -2.75 4.26 5.35
N ILE A 89 -1.45 4.35 5.62
CA ILE A 89 -0.64 5.50 5.19
C ILE A 89 -0.63 5.58 3.66
N MET A 90 -0.39 4.47 2.95
CA MET A 90 -0.39 4.50 1.48
C MET A 90 -1.75 4.83 0.89
N SER A 91 -2.84 4.32 1.48
CA SER A 91 -4.20 4.65 1.07
C SER A 91 -4.54 6.12 1.34
N ALA A 92 -4.14 6.66 2.50
CA ALA A 92 -4.42 8.05 2.88
C ALA A 92 -3.70 9.06 1.98
N PHE A 93 -2.56 8.68 1.42
CA PHE A 93 -1.83 9.48 0.44
C PHE A 93 -2.14 9.09 -1.01
N SER A 94 -3.05 8.14 -1.23
CA SER A 94 -3.41 7.63 -2.56
C SER A 94 -2.18 7.23 -3.39
N VAL A 95 -1.23 6.54 -2.77
CA VAL A 95 0.04 6.16 -3.41
C VAL A 95 -0.23 5.21 -4.59
N PRO A 96 0.19 5.56 -5.83
CA PRO A 96 0.04 4.71 -7.00
C PRO A 96 0.64 3.32 -6.76
N ARG A 97 -0.03 2.27 -7.25
CA ARG A 97 0.34 0.86 -6.95
C ARG A 97 1.75 0.49 -7.43
N GLU A 98 2.19 1.10 -8.53
CA GLU A 98 3.53 0.94 -9.08
C GLU A 98 4.64 1.48 -8.17
N ASP A 99 4.33 2.52 -7.38
CA ASP A 99 5.28 3.15 -6.47
C ASP A 99 5.27 2.54 -5.07
N GLN A 100 4.18 1.86 -4.66
CA GLN A 100 4.04 1.18 -3.36
C GLN A 100 5.24 0.28 -3.05
N GLN A 101 5.78 -0.42 -4.05
CA GLN A 101 6.96 -1.28 -3.90
C GLN A 101 8.19 -0.53 -3.40
N LYS A 102 8.42 0.67 -3.93
CA LYS A 102 9.59 1.48 -3.59
C LYS A 102 9.45 2.05 -2.20
N VAL A 103 8.24 2.45 -1.81
CA VAL A 103 7.94 2.90 -0.45
C VAL A 103 8.18 1.79 0.56
N LEU A 104 7.67 0.59 0.28
CA LEU A 104 7.81 -0.57 1.15
C LEU A 104 9.27 -0.99 1.28
N LEU A 105 10.01 -1.00 0.18
CA LEU A 105 11.43 -1.30 0.22
C LEU A 105 12.19 -0.27 1.06
N PHE A 106 11.93 1.03 0.85
CA PHE A 106 12.51 2.09 1.66
C PHE A 106 12.16 1.88 3.14
N GLY A 107 10.88 1.65 3.44
CA GLY A 107 10.37 1.41 4.79
C GLY A 107 11.04 0.23 5.45
N ILE A 108 11.14 -0.92 4.78
CA ILE A 108 11.80 -2.14 5.30
C ILE A 108 13.30 -1.91 5.49
N THR A 109 13.97 -1.24 4.56
CA THR A 109 15.40 -0.96 4.67
C THR A 109 15.67 -0.03 5.85
N PHE A 110 14.88 1.03 5.98
CA PHE A 110 14.94 1.95 7.11
C PHE A 110 14.62 1.22 8.42
N ALA A 111 13.58 0.38 8.44
CA ALA A 111 13.18 -0.43 9.59
C ALA A 111 14.32 -1.30 10.11
N ILE A 112 15.01 -2.02 9.21
CA ILE A 112 16.16 -2.85 9.57
C ILE A 112 17.26 -1.99 10.19
N ILE A 113 17.58 -0.83 9.60
CA ILE A 113 18.61 0.08 10.12
C ILE A 113 18.20 0.63 11.49
N ALA A 114 16.99 1.15 11.62
CA ALA A 114 16.44 1.71 12.84
C ALA A 114 16.43 0.68 13.97
N ARG A 115 15.87 -0.51 13.71
CA ARG A 115 15.84 -1.64 14.66
C ARG A 115 17.23 -2.08 15.06
N THR A 116 18.17 -2.19 14.12
CA THR A 116 19.56 -2.50 14.46
C THR A 116 20.14 -1.43 15.37
N GLY A 117 19.89 -0.14 15.08
CA GLY A 117 20.31 0.97 15.93
C GLY A 117 19.72 0.89 17.35
N MET A 118 18.42 0.62 17.50
CA MET A 118 17.76 0.46 18.80
C MET A 118 18.26 -0.76 19.57
N ILE A 119 18.47 -1.89 18.88
CA ILE A 119 19.03 -3.11 19.49
C ILE A 119 20.43 -2.84 20.05
N LEU A 120 21.24 -2.05 19.33
CA LEU A 120 22.58 -1.65 19.79
C LEU A 120 22.53 -0.60 20.91
N ALA A 121 21.56 0.31 20.87
CA ALA A 121 21.34 1.31 21.91
C ALA A 121 20.78 0.68 23.20
N GLY A 122 20.10 -0.46 23.10
CA GLY A 122 19.55 -1.22 24.23
C GLY A 122 18.44 -0.45 24.95
N ALA A 123 18.32 -0.69 26.27
CA ALA A 123 17.27 -0.12 27.11
C ALA A 123 17.25 1.42 27.12
N ALA A 124 18.39 2.09 26.87
CA ALA A 124 18.48 3.55 26.82
C ALA A 124 17.67 4.18 25.67
N ALA A 125 17.35 3.42 24.62
CA ALA A 125 16.49 3.92 23.55
C ALA A 125 15.02 4.03 23.99
N ILE A 126 14.55 3.17 24.89
CA ILE A 126 13.13 3.08 25.25
C ILE A 126 12.71 4.30 26.09
N GLU A 127 13.48 4.64 27.13
CA GLU A 127 13.23 5.83 27.98
C GLU A 127 13.22 7.13 27.18
N ALA A 128 14.06 7.27 26.14
CA ALA A 128 14.19 8.52 25.40
C ALA A 128 13.00 8.84 24.48
N PHE A 129 12.16 7.86 24.16
CA PHE A 129 11.11 7.99 23.14
C PHE A 129 9.68 7.73 23.63
N ALA A 130 9.47 7.55 24.94
CA ALA A 130 8.13 7.32 25.51
C ALA A 130 7.10 8.40 25.11
N TRP A 131 7.52 9.68 25.09
CA TRP A 131 6.68 10.80 24.67
C TRP A 131 6.15 10.70 23.23
N ALA A 132 6.86 10.00 22.34
CA ALA A 132 6.50 9.90 20.93
C ALA A 132 5.23 9.05 20.73
N PHE A 133 4.96 8.10 21.64
CA PHE A 133 3.76 7.27 21.61
C PHE A 133 2.47 8.09 21.80
N TYR A 134 2.49 9.17 22.60
CA TYR A 134 1.33 10.05 22.78
C TYR A 134 0.94 10.73 21.47
N ILE A 135 1.92 11.30 20.76
CA ILE A 135 1.68 12.02 19.51
C ILE A 135 1.11 11.08 18.46
N PHE A 136 1.70 9.89 18.32
CA PHE A 136 1.25 8.93 17.33
C PHE A 136 -0.09 8.31 17.67
N GLY A 137 -0.31 7.94 18.94
CA GLY A 137 -1.62 7.48 19.40
C GLY A 137 -2.73 8.48 19.05
N ALA A 138 -2.48 9.78 19.27
CA ALA A 138 -3.41 10.84 18.88
C ALA A 138 -3.61 10.95 17.36
N ILE A 139 -2.53 10.85 16.56
CA ILE A 139 -2.62 10.88 15.09
C ILE A 139 -3.43 9.69 14.55
N LEU A 140 -3.21 8.48 15.07
CA LEU A 140 -3.95 7.28 14.66
C LEU A 140 -5.42 7.38 15.03
N LEU A 141 -5.74 7.80 16.26
CA LEU A 141 -7.12 8.02 16.71
C LEU A 141 -7.84 9.07 15.85
N TYR A 142 -7.17 10.18 15.54
CA TYR A 142 -7.71 11.22 14.67
C TYR A 142 -7.98 10.68 13.25
N THR A 143 -7.03 9.93 12.69
CA THR A 143 -7.15 9.35 11.34
C THR A 143 -8.27 8.32 11.29
N ALA A 144 -8.41 7.50 12.34
CA ALA A 144 -9.50 6.52 12.46
C ALA A 144 -10.86 7.20 12.48
N ALA A 145 -11.00 8.27 13.26
CA ALA A 145 -12.21 9.06 13.31
C ALA A 145 -12.52 9.72 11.96
N LYS A 146 -11.52 10.31 11.29
CA LYS A 146 -11.68 10.93 9.97
C LYS A 146 -12.13 9.92 8.91
N MET A 147 -11.49 8.76 8.83
CA MET A 147 -11.86 7.69 7.90
C MET A 147 -13.30 7.22 8.11
N LEU A 148 -13.74 7.06 9.37
CA LEU A 148 -15.14 6.72 9.66
C LEU A 148 -16.09 7.83 9.23
N LEU A 149 -15.77 9.09 9.52
CA LEU A 149 -16.59 10.25 9.16
C LEU A 149 -16.74 10.43 7.64
N GLU A 150 -15.69 10.15 6.86
CA GLU A 150 -15.73 10.21 5.39
C GLU A 150 -16.64 9.14 4.80
N GLU A 151 -16.69 7.94 5.39
CA GLU A 151 -17.57 6.86 4.92
C GLU A 151 -19.07 7.12 5.21
N PHE A 152 -19.39 8.05 6.12
CA PHE A 152 -20.78 8.46 6.42
C PHE A 152 -21.27 9.66 5.61
N LYS A 153 -20.45 10.27 4.75
CA LYS A 153 -20.87 11.36 3.87
C LYS A 153 -21.29 10.79 2.51
N ASP A 154 -22.58 10.94 2.18
CA ASP A 154 -23.20 10.40 0.95
C ASP A 154 -22.97 11.27 -0.32
N GLU A 155 -22.27 12.39 -0.22
CA GLU A 155 -21.98 13.28 -1.35
C GLU A 155 -20.50 13.27 -1.69
N GLU A 156 -20.23 13.02 -2.98
CA GLU A 156 -18.94 13.07 -3.70
C GLU A 156 -17.73 12.59 -2.88
N LYS A 157 -17.21 11.41 -3.27
CA LYS A 157 -15.82 11.03 -3.01
C LYS A 157 -14.87 12.01 -3.74
N GLU A 158 -14.86 13.29 -3.37
CA GLU A 158 -13.68 14.12 -3.58
C GLU A 158 -12.56 13.45 -2.79
N GLN A 159 -11.56 13.00 -3.54
CA GLN A 159 -10.40 12.27 -3.06
C GLN A 159 -9.88 12.90 -1.78
N GLY A 160 -9.78 12.07 -0.74
CA GLY A 160 -9.51 12.45 0.64
C GLY A 160 -8.35 13.44 0.73
N ASP A 161 -8.70 14.71 0.85
CA ASP A 161 -7.72 15.77 0.89
C ASP A 161 -6.98 15.66 2.24
N ALA A 162 -5.75 15.18 2.14
CA ALA A 162 -4.97 14.67 3.23
C ALA A 162 -4.52 15.80 4.16
N LEU A 163 -5.06 15.82 5.37
CA LEU A 163 -4.70 16.81 6.39
C LEU A 163 -3.24 16.66 6.84
N PHE A 164 -2.66 15.46 6.79
CA PHE A 164 -1.23 15.23 6.98
C PHE A 164 -0.40 15.88 5.85
N VAL A 165 -0.87 15.76 4.60
CA VAL A 165 -0.28 16.48 3.47
C VAL A 165 -0.41 17.99 3.67
N ARG A 166 -1.54 18.51 4.16
CA ARG A 166 -1.70 19.94 4.51
C ARG A 166 -0.82 20.38 5.69
N LEU A 167 -0.64 19.55 6.72
CA LEU A 167 0.20 19.85 7.88
C LEU A 167 1.68 19.90 7.49
N VAL A 168 2.12 18.93 6.68
CA VAL A 168 3.49 18.87 6.19
C VAL A 168 3.74 19.96 5.15
N LYS A 169 2.79 20.27 4.26
CA LYS A 169 2.85 21.41 3.32
C LYS A 169 2.96 22.77 4.02
N LYS A 170 2.48 22.88 5.26
CA LYS A 170 2.61 24.11 6.07
C LYS A 170 4.04 24.33 6.58
N VAL A 171 4.86 23.27 6.63
CA VAL A 171 6.22 23.29 7.18
C VAL A 171 7.28 23.05 6.09
N LEU A 172 6.95 22.31 5.03
CA LEU A 172 7.83 21.93 3.93
C LEU A 172 7.15 22.20 2.59
N PRO A 173 7.81 22.90 1.64
CA PRO A 173 7.24 23.13 0.31
C PRO A 173 7.19 21.81 -0.46
N ALA A 174 5.99 21.23 -0.57
CA ALA A 174 5.72 19.97 -1.23
C ALA A 174 4.65 20.10 -2.32
N THR A 175 4.80 19.39 -3.44
CA THR A 175 3.86 19.43 -4.58
C THR A 175 2.55 18.70 -4.29
N ASP A 176 1.50 19.04 -5.04
CA ASP A 176 0.22 18.34 -5.02
C ASP A 176 0.26 17.01 -5.80
N GLU A 177 1.09 16.95 -6.85
CA GLU A 177 1.16 15.81 -7.76
C GLU A 177 2.37 14.90 -7.46
N PHE A 178 2.16 13.58 -7.64
CA PHE A 178 3.23 12.59 -7.69
C PHE A 178 3.97 12.70 -9.04
N ASP A 179 5.30 12.82 -9.00
CA ASP A 179 6.19 12.77 -10.18
C ASP A 179 6.89 11.40 -10.22
N GLY A 180 6.08 10.34 -10.33
CA GLY A 180 6.51 8.94 -10.20
C GLY A 180 7.29 8.69 -8.91
N ASP A 181 8.47 8.09 -9.04
CA ASP A 181 9.33 7.71 -7.92
C ASP A 181 10.31 8.80 -7.44
N ARG A 182 10.22 10.01 -7.99
CA ARG A 182 11.15 11.08 -7.65
C ARG A 182 10.85 11.59 -6.25
N LEU A 183 11.90 11.77 -5.45
CA LEU A 183 11.80 12.32 -4.09
C LEU A 183 11.72 13.85 -4.06
N PHE A 184 12.19 14.48 -5.14
CA PHE A 184 12.20 15.92 -5.33
C PHE A 184 11.78 16.22 -6.76
N THR A 185 10.96 17.24 -6.93
CA THR A 185 10.63 17.79 -8.24
C THR A 185 10.87 19.30 -8.26
N ILE A 186 10.81 19.88 -9.46
CA ILE A 186 10.97 21.32 -9.65
C ILE A 186 9.62 21.90 -10.02
N GLU A 187 9.05 22.68 -9.11
CA GLU A 187 7.81 23.40 -9.34
C GLU A 187 8.10 24.91 -9.26
N ASN A 188 7.66 25.67 -10.26
CA ASN A 188 7.89 27.12 -10.34
C ASN A 188 9.39 27.53 -10.18
N GLY A 189 10.31 26.71 -10.68
CA GLY A 189 11.76 26.97 -10.62
C GLY A 189 12.40 26.73 -9.25
N LYS A 190 11.67 26.21 -8.27
CA LYS A 190 12.19 25.85 -6.93
C LYS A 190 12.13 24.33 -6.73
N ARG A 191 13.14 23.78 -6.07
CA ARG A 191 13.15 22.37 -5.68
C ARG A 191 12.21 22.16 -4.50
N VAL A 192 11.24 21.28 -4.68
CA VAL A 192 10.15 21.00 -3.74
C VAL A 192 10.08 19.50 -3.47
N LEU A 193 9.58 19.12 -2.29
CA LEU A 193 9.41 17.71 -1.93
C LEU A 193 8.23 17.12 -2.68
N THR A 194 8.35 15.87 -3.13
CA THR A 194 7.20 15.15 -3.66
C THR A 194 6.39 14.52 -2.51
N PRO A 195 5.08 14.25 -2.72
CA PRO A 195 4.28 13.44 -1.79
C PRO A 195 4.95 12.10 -1.46
N MET A 196 5.75 11.55 -2.38
CA MET A 196 6.45 10.29 -2.18
C MET A 196 7.42 10.34 -0.99
N LEU A 197 8.20 11.41 -0.85
CA LEU A 197 9.12 11.56 0.28
C LEU A 197 8.38 11.66 1.61
N LEU A 198 7.20 12.28 1.62
CA LEU A 198 6.38 12.42 2.83
C LEU A 198 5.84 11.07 3.31
N VAL A 199 5.37 10.24 2.38
CA VAL A 199 4.93 8.87 2.68
C VAL A 199 6.09 8.05 3.21
N MET A 200 7.28 8.14 2.59
CA MET A 200 8.48 7.43 3.06
C MET A 200 8.87 7.82 4.48
N ILE A 201 8.82 9.11 4.81
CA ILE A 201 9.07 9.60 6.18
C ILE A 201 8.00 9.08 7.13
N ALA A 202 6.71 9.11 6.75
CA ALA A 202 5.63 8.62 7.58
C ALA A 202 5.79 7.12 7.89
N ILE A 203 6.03 6.28 6.87
CA ILE A 203 6.26 4.85 7.04
C ILE A 203 7.48 4.57 7.92
N GLY A 204 8.61 5.23 7.65
CA GLY A 204 9.83 5.06 8.45
C GLY A 204 9.64 5.50 9.91
N GLY A 205 8.96 6.62 10.13
CA GLY A 205 8.62 7.12 11.46
C GLY A 205 7.68 6.18 12.23
N THR A 206 6.67 5.63 11.57
CA THR A 206 5.77 4.65 12.17
C THR A 206 6.52 3.36 12.54
N ASP A 207 7.40 2.83 11.69
CA ASP A 207 8.16 1.62 12.03
C ASP A 207 9.10 1.83 13.23
N LEU A 208 9.76 3.00 13.31
CA LEU A 208 10.60 3.36 14.45
C LEU A 208 9.82 3.27 15.78
N LEU A 209 8.54 3.61 15.79
CA LEU A 209 7.69 3.52 16.97
C LEU A 209 7.22 2.10 17.27
N PHE A 210 6.91 1.33 16.25
CA PHE A 210 6.60 -0.09 16.45
C PHE A 210 7.81 -0.88 16.94
N ALA A 211 9.01 -0.43 16.61
CA ALA A 211 10.23 -0.95 17.17
C ALA A 211 10.38 -0.66 18.67
N LEU A 212 9.79 0.42 19.19
CA LEU A 212 9.80 0.70 20.63
C LEU A 212 8.99 -0.31 21.45
N ASP A 213 7.96 -0.94 20.88
CA ASP A 213 7.21 -2.04 21.52
C ASP A 213 7.89 -3.40 21.24
N SER A 214 8.30 -3.62 19.98
CA SER A 214 8.83 -4.92 19.56
C SER A 214 10.25 -5.23 20.07
N VAL A 215 11.14 -4.23 20.19
CA VAL A 215 12.50 -4.42 20.71
C VAL A 215 12.51 -4.88 22.19
N PRO A 216 11.85 -4.20 23.14
CA PRO A 216 11.74 -4.72 24.50
C PRO A 216 11.03 -6.07 24.57
N ALA A 217 10.00 -6.31 23.74
CA ALA A 217 9.32 -7.61 23.71
C ALA A 217 10.28 -8.76 23.37
N ILE A 218 11.12 -8.61 22.33
CA ILE A 218 12.09 -9.66 21.98
C ILE A 218 13.24 -9.78 22.99
N PHE A 219 13.69 -8.67 23.59
CA PHE A 219 14.65 -8.73 24.71
C PHE A 219 14.05 -9.44 25.93
N GLY A 220 12.74 -9.38 26.14
CA GLY A 220 12.03 -10.16 27.15
C GLY A 220 12.08 -11.67 26.92
N LEU A 221 12.25 -12.11 25.67
CA LEU A 221 12.39 -13.53 25.30
C LEU A 221 13.83 -14.02 25.34
N THR A 222 14.78 -13.17 24.93
CA THR A 222 16.20 -13.53 24.91
C THR A 222 17.08 -12.31 25.13
N GLN A 223 18.14 -12.51 25.92
CA GLN A 223 19.19 -11.50 26.12
C GLN A 223 20.33 -11.64 25.11
N ASN A 224 20.23 -12.61 24.19
CA ASN A 224 21.25 -12.81 23.16
C ASN A 224 21.02 -11.85 21.99
N THR A 225 21.81 -10.77 21.94
CA THR A 225 21.74 -9.75 20.89
C THR A 225 21.84 -10.32 19.46
N TYR A 226 22.57 -11.42 19.26
CA TYR A 226 22.62 -12.08 17.95
C TYR A 226 21.27 -12.67 17.57
N ILE A 227 20.58 -13.32 18.51
CA ILE A 227 19.25 -13.89 18.28
C ILE A 227 18.24 -12.78 18.09
N VAL A 228 18.27 -11.73 18.92
CA VAL A 228 17.44 -10.53 18.77
C VAL A 228 17.58 -9.95 17.36
N PHE A 229 18.81 -9.63 16.95
CA PHE A 229 19.09 -9.07 15.64
C PHE A 229 18.64 -9.97 14.49
N THR A 230 19.00 -11.25 14.52
CA THR A 230 18.67 -12.17 13.43
C THR A 230 17.18 -12.44 13.32
N ALA A 231 16.48 -12.68 14.43
CA ALA A 231 15.04 -12.86 14.45
C ALA A 231 14.30 -11.63 13.89
N THR A 232 14.71 -10.43 14.29
CA THR A 232 14.14 -9.16 13.79
C THR A 232 14.40 -8.95 12.29
N VAL A 233 15.62 -9.21 11.80
CA VAL A 233 15.90 -9.03 10.37
C VAL A 233 15.15 -10.06 9.52
N PHE A 234 15.20 -11.34 9.90
CA PHE A 234 14.52 -12.41 9.16
C PHE A 234 13.00 -12.28 9.21
N SER A 235 12.42 -11.69 10.26
CA SER A 235 10.97 -11.42 10.31
C SER A 235 10.53 -10.36 9.31
N LEU A 236 11.37 -9.34 9.07
CA LEU A 236 11.14 -8.28 8.09
C LEU A 236 11.36 -8.74 6.64
N LEU A 237 12.14 -9.81 6.42
CA LEU A 237 12.25 -10.42 5.08
C LEU A 237 10.90 -10.96 4.62
N GLY A 238 10.57 -10.71 3.34
CA GLY A 238 9.29 -11.12 2.76
C GLY A 238 8.09 -10.23 3.12
N LEU A 239 8.30 -9.17 3.91
CA LEU A 239 7.22 -8.29 4.38
C LEU A 239 6.55 -7.53 3.24
N ARG A 240 7.31 -7.13 2.22
CA ARG A 240 6.77 -6.55 0.98
C ARG A 240 5.82 -7.51 0.26
N GLN A 241 6.17 -8.79 0.17
CA GLN A 241 5.34 -9.78 -0.50
C GLN A 241 4.09 -10.10 0.31
N LEU A 242 4.21 -10.08 1.64
CA LEU A 242 3.04 -10.15 2.52
C LEU A 242 2.13 -8.93 2.36
N TYR A 243 2.68 -7.73 2.19
CA TYR A 243 1.91 -6.54 1.84
C TYR A 243 1.08 -6.75 0.58
N PHE A 244 1.70 -7.17 -0.54
CA PHE A 244 0.95 -7.38 -1.80
C PHE A 244 -0.05 -8.54 -1.71
N LEU A 245 0.24 -9.55 -0.90
CA LEU A 245 -0.71 -10.62 -0.62
C LEU A 245 -1.94 -10.07 0.10
N ILE A 246 -1.75 -9.20 1.10
CA ILE A 246 -2.83 -8.56 1.83
C ILE A 246 -3.55 -7.58 0.89
N ASP A 247 -2.85 -6.60 0.30
CA ASP A 247 -3.39 -5.59 -0.62
C ASP A 247 -4.26 -6.20 -1.74
N GLY A 248 -3.78 -7.27 -2.38
CA GLY A 248 -4.56 -7.96 -3.41
C GLY A 248 -5.84 -8.65 -2.89
N LEU A 249 -5.86 -9.05 -1.62
CA LEU A 249 -7.10 -9.49 -0.96
C LEU A 249 -8.00 -8.30 -0.60
N LEU A 250 -7.41 -7.15 -0.25
CA LEU A 250 -8.12 -5.95 0.19
C LEU A 250 -8.91 -5.24 -0.91
N ASP A 251 -8.47 -5.29 -2.17
CA ASP A 251 -9.20 -4.76 -3.34
C ASP A 251 -10.63 -5.29 -3.50
N ARG A 252 -10.91 -6.45 -2.90
CA ARG A 252 -12.19 -7.14 -3.00
C ARG A 252 -13.10 -6.83 -1.81
N LEU A 253 -12.64 -5.99 -0.88
CA LEU A 253 -13.29 -5.78 0.41
C LEU A 253 -13.99 -4.43 0.49
N VAL A 254 -15.30 -4.44 0.34
CA VAL A 254 -16.15 -3.23 0.42
C VAL A 254 -16.13 -2.55 1.79
N TYR A 255 -15.96 -3.30 2.87
CA TYR A 255 -15.96 -2.74 4.22
C TYR A 255 -14.56 -2.47 4.77
N LEU A 256 -13.57 -2.39 3.87
CA LEU A 256 -12.18 -2.24 4.25
C LEU A 256 -11.94 -1.00 5.09
N SER A 257 -12.48 0.15 4.70
CA SER A 257 -12.34 1.42 5.43
C SER A 257 -12.82 1.29 6.88
N TYR A 258 -13.94 0.60 7.11
CA TYR A 258 -14.43 0.31 8.46
C TYR A 258 -13.48 -0.59 9.25
N GLY A 259 -13.01 -1.69 8.65
CA GLY A 259 -12.05 -2.59 9.31
C GLY A 259 -10.74 -1.88 9.67
N LEU A 260 -10.17 -1.13 8.73
CA LEU A 260 -8.95 -0.35 8.92
C LEU A 260 -9.12 0.74 9.97
N SER A 261 -10.24 1.48 9.96
CA SER A 261 -10.49 2.51 10.98
C SER A 261 -10.61 1.93 12.39
N LEU A 262 -11.23 0.76 12.54
CA LEU A 262 -11.36 0.09 13.83
C LEU A 262 -10.00 -0.41 14.34
N ILE A 263 -9.20 -1.00 13.46
CA ILE A 263 -7.81 -1.39 13.76
C ILE A 263 -7.00 -0.16 14.18
N LEU A 264 -7.13 0.95 13.45
CA LEU A 264 -6.40 2.17 13.69
C LEU A 264 -6.78 2.83 15.01
N ALA A 265 -8.07 2.85 15.35
CA ALA A 265 -8.55 3.29 16.65
C ALA A 265 -7.99 2.40 17.76
N PHE A 266 -8.02 1.08 17.57
CA PHE A 266 -7.51 0.12 18.54
C PHE A 266 -6.01 0.28 18.79
N ILE A 267 -5.20 0.35 17.73
CA ILE A 267 -3.75 0.59 17.83
C ILE A 267 -3.48 1.96 18.47
N GLY A 268 -4.20 3.00 18.06
CA GLY A 268 -4.08 4.34 18.64
C GLY A 268 -4.32 4.35 20.15
N VAL A 269 -5.38 3.66 20.61
CA VAL A 269 -5.66 3.47 22.05
C VAL A 269 -4.53 2.70 22.72
N LYS A 270 -4.05 1.60 22.12
CA LYS A 270 -2.92 0.82 22.64
C LYS A 270 -1.69 1.70 22.86
N LEU A 271 -1.30 2.53 21.88
CA LEU A 271 -0.14 3.40 22.00
C LEU A 271 -0.30 4.44 23.11
N VAL A 272 -1.49 5.03 23.26
CA VAL A 272 -1.75 5.97 24.37
C VAL A 272 -1.69 5.28 25.72
N ILE A 273 -2.24 4.06 25.84
CA ILE A 273 -2.17 3.28 27.09
C ILE A 273 -0.72 2.97 27.42
N HIS A 274 0.08 2.53 26.46
CA HIS A 274 1.50 2.25 26.68
C HIS A 274 2.27 3.53 27.09
N ALA A 275 2.00 4.66 26.43
CA ALA A 275 2.59 5.95 26.81
C ALA A 275 2.23 6.39 28.24
N LEU A 276 1.02 6.04 28.70
CA LEU A 276 0.58 6.28 30.08
C LEU A 276 1.32 5.40 31.10
N HIS A 277 1.71 4.19 30.73
CA HIS A 277 2.51 3.30 31.58
C HIS A 277 3.96 3.74 31.69
N GLU A 278 4.53 4.25 30.59
CA GLU A 278 5.90 4.76 30.52
C GLU A 278 5.95 6.29 30.72
N ASN A 279 4.93 6.86 31.37
CA ASN A 279 4.74 8.30 31.44
C ASN A 279 5.82 8.99 32.28
N ASP A 280 6.56 9.91 31.65
CA ASP A 280 7.57 10.79 32.26
C ASP A 280 7.17 12.28 32.19
N LEU A 281 6.02 12.58 31.58
CA LEU A 281 5.58 13.95 31.31
C LEU A 281 4.99 14.58 32.58
N GLY A 282 5.64 15.60 33.12
CA GLY A 282 5.23 16.25 34.38
C GLY A 282 3.82 16.86 34.41
N PHE A 283 3.17 17.05 33.26
CA PHE A 283 1.79 17.53 33.18
C PHE A 283 0.74 16.41 33.16
N ILE A 284 1.13 15.15 32.96
CA ILE A 284 0.27 13.96 33.02
C ILE A 284 0.62 13.21 34.30
N ASN A 285 -0.34 13.02 35.22
CA ASN A 285 -0.14 12.29 36.48
C ASN A 285 1.11 12.71 37.30
N GLY A 286 1.55 13.97 37.18
CA GLY A 286 2.76 14.45 37.86
C GLY A 286 4.07 13.85 37.38
N GLY A 287 4.10 13.21 36.20
CA GLY A 287 5.26 12.49 35.66
C GLY A 287 5.41 11.06 36.20
N GLU A 288 4.39 10.54 36.91
CA GLU A 288 4.37 9.17 37.40
C GLU A 288 3.64 8.22 36.41
N PRO A 289 4.12 6.98 36.24
CA PRO A 289 3.41 5.91 35.53
C PRO A 289 1.95 5.72 35.97
N VAL A 290 1.04 5.59 35.00
CA VAL A 290 -0.38 5.33 35.24
C VAL A 290 -0.69 3.86 34.98
N HIS A 291 -0.58 3.02 36.01
CA HIS A 291 -0.91 1.58 35.92
C HIS A 291 -2.39 1.26 36.19
N ALA A 292 -3.27 2.26 36.22
CA ALA A 292 -4.70 2.08 36.48
C ALA A 292 -5.44 1.36 35.34
N ILE A 293 -4.89 1.41 34.13
CA ILE A 293 -5.42 0.76 32.93
C ILE A 293 -4.52 -0.44 32.64
N PRO A 294 -5.00 -1.66 32.39
CA PRO A 294 -4.14 -2.77 32.02
C PRO A 294 -3.46 -2.55 30.66
N GLU A 295 -2.18 -2.94 30.53
CA GLU A 295 -1.52 -2.96 29.22
C GLU A 295 -2.18 -3.95 28.27
N ILE A 296 -2.31 -3.52 27.01
CA ILE A 296 -2.82 -4.38 25.93
C ILE A 296 -1.68 -5.28 25.47
N THR A 297 -1.76 -6.57 25.81
CA THR A 297 -0.77 -7.55 25.41
C THR A 297 -0.71 -7.70 23.89
N THR A 298 0.47 -8.03 23.37
CA THR A 298 0.68 -8.30 21.94
C THR A 298 -0.26 -9.39 21.41
N SER A 299 -0.51 -10.44 22.19
CA SER A 299 -1.41 -11.53 21.81
C SER A 299 -2.86 -11.08 21.70
N LEU A 300 -3.32 -10.21 22.61
CA LEU A 300 -4.65 -9.59 22.52
C LEU A 300 -4.73 -8.69 21.29
N SER A 301 -3.69 -7.88 21.04
CA SER A 301 -3.61 -7.01 19.87
C SER A 301 -3.77 -7.78 18.57
N LEU A 302 -2.96 -8.83 18.39
CA LEU A 302 -3.03 -9.71 17.22
C LEU A 302 -4.40 -10.37 17.07
N THR A 303 -4.98 -10.85 18.18
CA THR A 303 -6.30 -11.51 18.15
C THR A 303 -7.38 -10.53 17.71
N VAL A 304 -7.37 -9.30 18.22
CA VAL A 304 -8.32 -8.26 17.83
C VAL A 304 -8.14 -7.90 16.36
N ILE A 305 -6.92 -7.68 15.90
CA ILE A 305 -6.64 -7.26 14.52
C ILE A 305 -7.01 -8.36 13.53
N ILE A 306 -6.57 -9.60 13.77
CA ILE A 306 -6.94 -10.75 12.95
C ILE A 306 -8.46 -10.96 12.99
N GLY A 307 -9.09 -10.82 14.16
CA GLY A 307 -10.54 -10.94 14.32
C GLY A 307 -11.30 -9.90 13.51
N VAL A 308 -10.95 -8.62 13.64
CA VAL A 308 -11.54 -7.51 12.88
C VAL A 308 -11.36 -7.75 11.39
N LEU A 309 -10.17 -8.10 10.93
CA LEU A 309 -9.91 -8.39 9.52
C LEU A 309 -10.70 -9.58 9.03
N THR A 310 -10.73 -10.68 9.77
CA THR A 310 -11.48 -11.87 9.39
C THR A 310 -12.96 -11.52 9.25
N ILE A 311 -13.51 -10.76 10.20
CA ILE A 311 -14.89 -10.28 10.14
C ILE A 311 -15.09 -9.35 8.94
N THR A 312 -14.23 -8.36 8.73
CA THR A 312 -14.32 -7.42 7.60
C THR A 312 -14.20 -8.11 6.25
N VAL A 313 -13.27 -9.08 6.13
CA VAL A 313 -13.06 -9.90 4.95
C VAL A 313 -14.30 -10.74 4.67
N LEU A 314 -14.76 -11.51 5.66
CA LEU A 314 -15.94 -12.37 5.51
C LEU A 314 -17.20 -11.54 5.22
N ALA A 315 -17.42 -10.45 5.96
CA ALA A 315 -18.54 -9.55 5.74
C ALA A 315 -18.50 -8.95 4.34
N SER A 316 -17.33 -8.58 3.83
CA SER A 316 -17.20 -8.06 2.48
C SER A 316 -17.43 -9.13 1.42
N LEU A 317 -16.83 -10.32 1.54
CA LEU A 317 -16.99 -11.42 0.58
C LEU A 317 -18.42 -11.99 0.54
N MET A 318 -19.10 -12.01 1.69
CA MET A 318 -20.48 -12.49 1.81
C MET A 318 -21.51 -11.42 1.47
N SER A 319 -21.13 -10.13 1.46
CA SER A 319 -22.04 -9.03 1.15
C SER A 319 -22.40 -8.97 -0.33
N PRO A 320 -23.68 -8.74 -0.67
CA PRO A 320 -24.10 -8.44 -2.05
C PRO A 320 -23.36 -7.24 -2.64
N LYS A 321 -23.03 -6.24 -1.81
CA LYS A 321 -22.26 -5.06 -2.22
C LYS A 321 -20.84 -5.46 -2.61
N GLY A 322 -20.21 -6.38 -1.86
CA GLY A 322 -18.87 -6.90 -2.16
C GLY A 322 -18.78 -7.72 -3.44
N ARG A 323 -19.79 -8.56 -3.71
CA ARG A 323 -19.86 -9.32 -4.98
C ARG A 323 -20.04 -8.39 -6.18
N ALA A 324 -20.88 -7.37 -6.04
CA ALA A 324 -21.06 -6.34 -7.06
C ALA A 324 -19.75 -5.59 -7.34
N GLN A 325 -19.10 -5.11 -6.29
CA GLN A 325 -17.82 -4.41 -6.33
C GLN A 325 -16.72 -5.25 -7.00
N ALA A 326 -16.60 -6.52 -6.63
CA ALA A 326 -15.63 -7.44 -7.22
C ALA A 326 -15.91 -7.65 -8.71
N ALA A 327 -17.18 -7.79 -9.12
CA ALA A 327 -17.54 -7.93 -10.53
C ALA A 327 -17.20 -6.67 -11.35
N VAL A 328 -17.44 -5.47 -10.80
CA VAL A 328 -17.06 -4.19 -11.42
C VAL A 328 -15.55 -4.09 -11.61
N ASN A 329 -14.77 -4.37 -10.56
CA ASN A 329 -13.31 -4.34 -10.61
C ASN A 329 -12.71 -5.41 -11.54
N ASP A 330 -13.30 -6.61 -11.55
CA ASP A 330 -12.88 -7.69 -12.45
C ASP A 330 -13.18 -7.34 -13.92
N ALA A 331 -14.36 -6.76 -14.22
CA ALA A 331 -14.71 -6.26 -15.55
C ALA A 331 -13.78 -5.13 -16.01
N HIS A 332 -13.49 -4.15 -15.14
CA HIS A 332 -12.53 -3.08 -15.43
C HIS A 332 -11.18 -3.65 -15.85
N ARG A 333 -10.63 -4.57 -15.04
CA ARG A 333 -9.31 -5.16 -15.26
C ARG A 333 -9.28 -5.98 -16.55
N GLU A 334 -10.32 -6.76 -16.81
CA GLU A 334 -10.40 -7.56 -18.03
C GLU A 334 -10.54 -6.69 -19.28
N ALA A 335 -11.36 -5.64 -19.24
CA ALA A 335 -11.48 -4.66 -20.32
C ALA A 335 -10.14 -3.95 -20.58
N GLN A 336 -9.49 -3.44 -19.53
CA GLN A 336 -8.19 -2.79 -19.65
C GLN A 336 -7.13 -3.72 -20.24
N ALA A 337 -6.99 -4.93 -19.69
CA ALA A 337 -6.00 -5.89 -20.18
C ALA A 337 -6.31 -6.37 -21.61
N TYR A 338 -7.59 -6.39 -22.01
CA TYR A 338 -7.99 -6.69 -23.38
C TYR A 338 -7.58 -5.58 -24.36
N LEU A 339 -7.68 -4.31 -23.94
CA LEU A 339 -7.30 -3.13 -24.72
C LEU A 339 -5.78 -2.97 -24.84
N GLU A 340 -5.01 -3.32 -23.80
CA GLU A 340 -3.55 -3.19 -23.77
C GLU A 340 -2.79 -4.31 -24.50
N MET A 341 -3.46 -5.42 -24.82
CA MET A 341 -2.79 -6.61 -25.36
C MET A 341 -2.21 -6.36 -26.76
N THR A 342 -0.91 -6.65 -26.93
CA THR A 342 -0.20 -6.53 -28.21
C THR A 342 -0.35 -7.81 -29.05
N TYR A 343 -0.14 -7.67 -30.37
CA TYR A 343 -0.48 -8.65 -31.40
C TYR A 343 0.13 -10.07 -31.21
N ALA A 344 1.35 -10.19 -30.69
CA ALA A 344 2.08 -11.48 -30.64
C ALA A 344 1.55 -12.49 -29.60
N GLU A 345 0.85 -12.04 -28.56
CA GLU A 345 0.25 -12.91 -27.53
C GLU A 345 -1.24 -13.22 -27.80
N PHE A 346 -1.80 -12.64 -28.87
CA PHE A 346 -3.22 -12.39 -29.10
C PHE A 346 -4.03 -13.61 -29.59
N GLU A 347 -3.55 -14.36 -30.59
CA GLU A 347 -4.36 -15.37 -31.30
C GLU A 347 -4.93 -16.49 -30.43
N ARG A 348 -4.22 -16.92 -29.37
CA ARG A 348 -4.62 -18.10 -28.58
C ARG A 348 -5.46 -17.80 -27.34
N LYS A 349 -5.47 -16.55 -26.86
CA LYS A 349 -6.08 -16.19 -25.56
C LYS A 349 -7.20 -15.15 -25.66
N ARG A 350 -7.34 -14.46 -26.79
CA ARG A 350 -8.29 -13.36 -26.98
C ARG A 350 -9.74 -13.76 -26.73
N ASP A 351 -10.23 -14.78 -27.44
CA ASP A 351 -11.64 -15.15 -27.38
C ASP A 351 -12.00 -15.61 -25.95
N ALA A 352 -11.13 -16.38 -25.30
CA ALA A 352 -11.28 -16.78 -23.91
C ALA A 352 -11.22 -15.61 -22.89
N MET A 353 -10.56 -14.50 -23.25
CA MET A 353 -10.48 -13.31 -22.41
C MET A 353 -11.70 -12.41 -22.59
N TYR A 354 -12.16 -12.25 -23.82
CA TYR A 354 -13.41 -11.58 -24.14
C TYR A 354 -14.61 -12.31 -23.52
N ASP A 355 -14.64 -13.64 -23.58
CA ASP A 355 -15.69 -14.45 -22.94
C ASP A 355 -15.77 -14.23 -21.42
N ARG A 356 -14.61 -14.08 -20.76
CA ARG A 356 -14.57 -13.72 -19.34
C ARG A 356 -15.09 -12.30 -19.10
N MET A 357 -14.71 -11.35 -19.95
CA MET A 357 -15.18 -9.96 -19.85
C MET A 357 -16.71 -9.89 -19.95
N ILE A 358 -17.31 -10.56 -20.95
CA ILE A 358 -18.77 -10.68 -21.11
C ILE A 358 -19.43 -11.34 -19.89
N ALA A 359 -18.79 -12.33 -19.28
CA ALA A 359 -19.32 -12.97 -18.09
C ALA A 359 -19.41 -12.00 -16.90
N HIS A 360 -18.41 -11.12 -16.73
CA HIS A 360 -18.44 -10.09 -15.68
C HIS A 360 -19.41 -8.95 -16.01
N GLU A 361 -19.52 -8.53 -17.27
CA GLU A 361 -20.51 -7.54 -17.71
C GLU A 361 -21.94 -7.99 -17.41
N LYS A 362 -22.29 -9.25 -17.70
CA LYS A 362 -23.61 -9.81 -17.34
C LYS A 362 -23.90 -9.76 -15.85
N ILE A 363 -22.88 -9.92 -15.01
CA ILE A 363 -23.04 -9.79 -13.55
C ILE A 363 -23.35 -8.34 -13.20
N ILE A 364 -22.67 -7.38 -13.83
CA ILE A 364 -22.88 -5.93 -13.63
C ILE A 364 -24.29 -5.51 -14.06
N ASP A 365 -24.75 -5.96 -15.24
CA ASP A 365 -26.09 -5.65 -15.75
C ASP A 365 -27.20 -6.26 -14.89
N GLY A 366 -26.92 -7.41 -14.27
CA GLY A 366 -27.81 -8.08 -13.32
C GLY A 366 -27.85 -7.46 -11.92
N LEU A 367 -27.09 -6.38 -11.65
CA LEU A 367 -27.04 -5.78 -10.32
C LEU A 367 -28.34 -5.02 -9.99
N PRO A 368 -28.88 -5.18 -8.76
CA PRO A 368 -29.98 -4.36 -8.25
C PRO A 368 -29.71 -2.85 -8.39
N GLU A 369 -30.75 -2.04 -8.64
CA GLU A 369 -30.64 -0.58 -8.87
C GLU A 369 -29.80 0.15 -7.80
N ARG A 370 -29.95 -0.23 -6.52
CA ARG A 370 -29.17 0.32 -5.40
C ARG A 370 -27.65 0.19 -5.54
N PHE A 371 -27.16 -0.68 -6.42
CA PHE A 371 -25.74 -0.91 -6.68
C PHE A 371 -25.27 -0.38 -8.03
N GLN A 372 -26.17 0.11 -8.89
CA GLN A 372 -25.79 0.69 -10.17
C GLN A 372 -24.98 1.99 -10.01
N GLY A 373 -25.19 2.74 -8.93
CA GLY A 373 -24.38 3.92 -8.60
C GLY A 373 -22.89 3.62 -8.41
N MET A 374 -22.52 2.41 -7.96
CA MET A 374 -21.11 2.01 -7.86
C MET A 374 -20.48 1.83 -9.25
N VAL A 375 -21.22 1.28 -10.21
CA VAL A 375 -20.76 1.10 -11.60
C VAL A 375 -20.47 2.44 -12.28
N VAL A 376 -21.21 3.49 -11.91
CA VAL A 376 -21.02 4.86 -12.44
C VAL A 376 -19.89 5.58 -11.72
N ALA A 377 -19.74 5.38 -10.41
CA ALA A 377 -18.71 6.05 -9.60
C ALA A 377 -17.29 5.48 -9.79
N GLU A 378 -17.17 4.27 -10.33
CA GLU A 378 -15.93 3.53 -10.35
C GLU A 378 -15.30 3.48 -11.74
N LYS A 379 -14.33 4.39 -11.94
CA LYS A 379 -13.35 4.36 -13.04
C LYS A 379 -13.92 4.13 -14.45
N ASN A 380 -15.07 4.69 -14.77
CA ASN A 380 -15.65 4.64 -16.12
C ASN A 380 -15.75 3.21 -16.69
N VAL A 381 -16.02 2.18 -15.86
CA VAL A 381 -16.07 0.77 -16.28
C VAL A 381 -16.93 0.55 -17.52
N ARG A 382 -18.08 1.23 -17.60
CA ARG A 382 -18.97 1.12 -18.77
C ARG A 382 -18.36 1.67 -20.05
N GLU A 383 -17.57 2.73 -19.95
CA GLU A 383 -16.87 3.29 -21.12
C GLU A 383 -15.77 2.35 -21.58
N LEU A 384 -14.99 1.79 -20.65
CA LEU A 384 -13.96 0.79 -20.95
C LEU A 384 -14.53 -0.47 -21.59
N LEU A 385 -15.67 -0.97 -21.08
CA LEU A 385 -16.38 -2.10 -21.68
C LEU A 385 -16.85 -1.76 -23.09
N ALA A 386 -17.46 -0.58 -23.29
CA ALA A 386 -17.90 -0.12 -24.61
C ALA A 386 -16.74 -0.06 -25.63
N ASP A 387 -15.60 0.51 -25.23
CA ASP A 387 -14.39 0.56 -26.06
C ASP A 387 -13.88 -0.86 -26.37
N ALA A 388 -13.89 -1.77 -25.39
CA ALA A 388 -13.48 -3.16 -25.58
C ALA A 388 -14.38 -3.94 -26.56
N HIS A 389 -15.71 -3.75 -26.52
CA HIS A 389 -16.63 -4.33 -27.50
C HIS A 389 -16.36 -3.81 -28.91
N LEU A 390 -16.23 -2.50 -29.06
CA LEU A 390 -15.98 -1.88 -30.36
C LEU A 390 -14.65 -2.34 -30.97
N VAL A 391 -13.63 -2.54 -30.14
CA VAL A 391 -12.35 -3.15 -30.55
C VAL A 391 -12.52 -4.62 -30.92
N HIS A 392 -13.34 -5.39 -30.19
CA HIS A 392 -13.61 -6.79 -30.52
C HIS A 392 -14.36 -6.93 -31.85
N ASP A 393 -15.41 -6.14 -32.08
CA ASP A 393 -16.24 -6.20 -33.28
C ASP A 393 -15.40 -5.91 -34.54
N ARG A 394 -14.61 -4.83 -34.53
CA ARG A 394 -13.69 -4.49 -35.64
C ARG A 394 -12.63 -5.55 -35.90
N ARG A 395 -12.15 -6.24 -34.85
CA ARG A 395 -11.15 -7.31 -34.96
C ARG A 395 -11.73 -8.68 -35.33
N THR A 396 -13.05 -8.80 -35.36
CA THR A 396 -13.76 -10.01 -35.83
C THR A 396 -14.33 -9.84 -37.23
N GLU A 397 -14.41 -8.61 -37.75
CA GLU A 397 -14.68 -8.33 -39.15
C GLU A 397 -13.62 -8.99 -40.05
N PHE A 398 -14.08 -9.61 -41.14
CA PHE A 398 -13.20 -10.18 -42.14
C PHE A 398 -12.80 -9.10 -43.14
N ASN A 399 -11.50 -8.96 -43.39
CA ASN A 399 -10.97 -8.09 -44.43
C ASN A 399 -11.32 -8.64 -45.83
N GLU A 400 -11.01 -7.86 -46.87
CA GLU A 400 -11.27 -8.24 -48.28
C GLU A 400 -10.59 -9.55 -48.73
N ARG A 401 -9.64 -10.07 -47.95
CA ARG A 401 -8.92 -11.32 -48.20
C ARG A 401 -9.56 -12.54 -47.52
N GLY A 402 -10.66 -12.34 -46.77
CA GLY A 402 -11.30 -13.40 -46.00
C GLY A 402 -10.54 -13.79 -44.73
N GLU A 403 -9.61 -12.94 -44.30
CA GLU A 403 -8.86 -13.06 -43.04
C GLU A 403 -9.49 -12.10 -42.02
N ARG A 404 -9.41 -12.39 -40.72
CA ARG A 404 -9.86 -11.41 -39.71
C ARG A 404 -9.00 -10.15 -39.82
N SER A 405 -9.63 -8.98 -39.77
CA SER A 405 -8.95 -7.68 -39.79
C SER A 405 -8.16 -7.49 -38.51
N ASP A 406 -6.86 -7.22 -38.68
CA ASP A 406 -5.89 -7.07 -37.59
C ASP A 406 -5.56 -5.61 -37.28
N GLU A 407 -6.23 -4.66 -37.95
CA GLU A 407 -6.03 -3.23 -37.73
C GLU A 407 -6.70 -2.78 -36.43
N GLN A 408 -5.93 -2.07 -35.59
CA GLN A 408 -6.48 -1.38 -34.44
C GLN A 408 -7.42 -0.28 -34.97
N PRO A 409 -8.69 -0.25 -34.52
CA PRO A 409 -9.63 0.74 -35.05
C PRO A 409 -9.12 2.15 -34.76
N ASP A 410 -9.04 3.00 -35.77
CA ASP A 410 -8.76 4.42 -35.57
C ASP A 410 -9.75 5.01 -34.56
N GLY A 411 -9.21 5.62 -33.50
CA GLY A 411 -9.97 6.44 -32.56
C GLY A 411 -10.74 5.67 -31.46
N LEU A 412 -10.36 4.44 -31.11
CA LEU A 412 -11.08 3.63 -30.09
C LEU A 412 -10.38 3.43 -28.75
N VAL A 413 -9.14 3.85 -28.67
CA VAL A 413 -8.34 4.14 -27.48
C VAL A 413 -7.32 5.14 -28.01
N VAL A 414 -6.92 6.16 -27.26
CA VAL A 414 -5.95 7.15 -27.77
C VAL A 414 -4.60 6.46 -27.94
N THR A 415 -4.36 5.83 -29.08
CA THR A 415 -3.04 5.35 -29.43
C THR A 415 -2.21 6.55 -29.84
N ARG A 416 -1.16 6.83 -29.07
CA ARG A 416 -0.16 7.83 -29.44
C ARG A 416 0.44 7.47 -30.80
N PRO A 417 1.01 8.43 -31.54
CA PRO A 417 1.65 8.17 -32.84
C PRO A 417 2.76 7.10 -32.81
N ASP A 418 3.28 6.78 -31.63
CA ASP A 418 4.27 5.72 -31.38
C ASP A 418 3.65 4.32 -31.15
N GLY A 419 2.33 4.18 -31.26
CA GLY A 419 1.58 2.94 -31.07
C GLY A 419 1.28 2.59 -29.61
N THR A 420 1.61 3.46 -28.64
CA THR A 420 1.30 3.23 -27.21
C THR A 420 -0.11 3.68 -26.88
N VAL A 421 -0.80 2.91 -26.03
CA VAL A 421 -2.10 3.30 -25.46
C VAL A 421 -1.90 4.49 -24.52
N ALA A 422 -2.67 5.57 -24.70
CA ALA A 422 -2.64 6.68 -23.77
C ALA A 422 -3.30 6.27 -22.47
N THR A 423 -2.56 6.45 -21.40
CA THR A 423 -3.02 6.28 -20.03
C THR A 423 -3.04 7.62 -19.34
N ASP A 424 -3.93 7.76 -18.36
CA ASP A 424 -3.88 8.86 -17.42
C ASP A 424 -2.64 8.73 -16.49
N PRO A 425 -2.37 9.71 -15.62
CA PRO A 425 -1.25 9.65 -14.68
C PRO A 425 -1.31 8.48 -13.68
N SER A 426 -2.46 7.81 -13.53
CA SER A 426 -2.64 6.62 -12.69
C SER A 426 -2.40 5.31 -13.43
N GLY A 427 -2.05 5.38 -14.72
CA GLY A 427 -1.88 4.21 -15.59
C GLY A 427 -3.19 3.62 -16.11
N THR A 428 -4.32 4.34 -15.97
CA THR A 428 -5.62 3.88 -16.48
C THR A 428 -5.78 4.29 -17.94
N VAL A 429 -6.24 3.36 -18.80
CA VAL A 429 -6.47 3.62 -20.24
C VAL A 429 -7.46 4.76 -20.42
N ILE A 430 -7.09 5.76 -21.24
CA ILE A 430 -7.96 6.88 -21.57
C ILE A 430 -8.92 6.44 -22.66
N THR A 431 -10.21 6.39 -22.32
CA THR A 431 -11.33 6.14 -23.24
C THR A 431 -11.54 7.33 -24.18
N VAL A 432 -12.16 7.08 -25.34
CA VAL A 432 -12.45 8.12 -26.35
C VAL A 432 -13.34 9.23 -25.78
N ALA A 433 -14.33 8.83 -24.98
CA ALA A 433 -15.23 9.75 -24.30
C ALA A 433 -14.46 10.67 -23.35
N ARG A 434 -13.56 10.08 -22.55
CA ARG A 434 -12.77 10.83 -21.56
C ARG A 434 -11.77 11.80 -22.20
N GLU A 435 -11.15 11.43 -23.32
CA GLU A 435 -10.27 12.34 -24.05
C GLU A 435 -11.04 13.57 -24.56
N LYS A 436 -12.26 13.35 -25.09
CA LYS A 436 -13.12 14.42 -25.56
C LYS A 436 -13.45 15.42 -24.45
N GLU A 437 -13.85 14.92 -23.27
CA GLU A 437 -14.08 15.76 -22.09
C GLU A 437 -12.84 16.56 -21.68
N LEU A 438 -11.67 15.90 -21.63
CA LEU A 438 -10.40 16.57 -21.29
C LEU A 438 -10.05 17.68 -22.27
N ARG A 439 -10.34 17.48 -23.56
CA ARG A 439 -10.10 18.48 -24.60
C ARG A 439 -11.05 19.67 -24.45
N GLU A 440 -12.33 19.40 -24.22
CA GLU A 440 -13.35 20.44 -23.97
C GLU A 440 -13.03 21.24 -22.70
N ALA A 441 -12.62 20.59 -21.61
CA ALA A 441 -12.20 21.24 -20.38
C ALA A 441 -10.94 22.11 -20.58
N LYS A 442 -9.94 21.62 -21.33
CA LYS A 442 -8.75 22.41 -21.68
C LYS A 442 -9.09 23.63 -22.52
N GLU A 443 -10.00 23.50 -23.48
CA GLU A 443 -10.48 24.62 -24.29
C GLU A 443 -11.26 25.64 -23.45
N ALA A 444 -12.13 25.19 -22.55
CA ALA A 444 -12.85 26.07 -21.62
C ALA A 444 -11.89 26.87 -20.73
N LYS A 445 -10.91 26.20 -20.12
CA LYS A 445 -9.88 26.84 -19.27
C LYS A 445 -8.99 27.81 -20.05
N ARG A 446 -8.76 27.53 -21.34
CA ARG A 446 -8.05 28.45 -22.23
C ARG A 446 -8.89 29.70 -22.53
N ARG A 447 -10.19 29.54 -22.78
CA ARG A 447 -11.13 30.67 -22.99
C ARG A 447 -11.21 31.56 -21.76
N GLU A 448 -11.29 30.98 -20.56
CA GLU A 448 -11.25 31.75 -19.30
C GLU A 448 -9.96 32.54 -19.16
N ARG A 449 -8.79 31.93 -19.47
CA ARG A 449 -7.50 32.64 -19.43
C ARG A 449 -7.41 33.76 -20.46
N GLU A 450 -8.00 33.57 -21.64
CA GLU A 450 -8.04 34.59 -22.69
C GLU A 450 -9.00 35.74 -22.30
N GLN A 451 -10.15 35.45 -21.70
CA GLN A 451 -11.06 36.46 -21.12
C GLN A 451 -10.39 37.23 -19.98
N ALA A 452 -9.79 36.55 -19.01
CA ALA A 452 -9.08 37.21 -17.91
C ALA A 452 -7.92 38.10 -18.39
N ARG A 453 -7.22 37.69 -19.46
CA ARG A 453 -6.19 38.53 -20.11
C ARG A 453 -6.78 39.74 -20.81
N ALA A 454 -7.92 39.60 -21.47
CA ALA A 454 -8.61 40.71 -22.13
C ALA A 454 -9.17 41.72 -21.11
N GLU A 455 -9.76 41.24 -20.01
CA GLU A 455 -10.22 42.08 -18.90
C GLU A 455 -9.07 42.82 -18.22
N HIS A 456 -7.95 42.13 -17.98
CA HIS A 456 -6.75 42.75 -17.39
C HIS A 456 -6.06 43.74 -18.35
N ALA A 457 -6.19 43.57 -19.67
CA ALA A 457 -5.72 44.54 -20.66
C ALA A 457 -6.65 45.78 -20.69
N ALA A 458 -7.96 45.56 -20.67
CA ALA A 458 -8.97 46.64 -20.64
C ALA A 458 -8.97 47.45 -19.34
N ALA A 459 -8.54 46.88 -18.22
CA ALA A 459 -8.38 47.60 -16.95
C ALA A 459 -7.09 48.43 -16.86
N ARG A 460 -6.22 48.35 -17.88
CA ARG A 460 -4.92 49.03 -17.96
C ARG A 460 -4.92 50.24 -18.91
N ASP A 461 -5.93 50.35 -19.77
CA ASP A 461 -6.27 51.52 -20.57
C ASP A 461 -7.30 52.39 -19.82
#